data_AF-A0A3B8RFA7-F1
#
_entry.id   AF-A0A3B8RFA7-F1
#
_cell.length_a   1.000
_cell.length_b   1.000
_cell.length_c   1.000
_cell.angle_alpha   90.00
_cell.angle_beta   90.00
_cell.angle_gamma   90.00
#
_symmetry.space_group_name_H-M   'P 1'
#
loop_
_entity.id
_entity.type
_entity.pdbx_description
1 polymer ?
#
loop_
_entity_poly.entity_id
_entity_poly.type
_entity_poly.pdbx_seq_one_letter_code
_entity_poly.pdbx_strand_id
1 'polypeptide(L)'
;MPMARFMPQLPDRYFANVNPDLLAAIPFNAGKVLEIGAGAGALGAAFKRRHPACLWVGVEVVSEAAEHASSLLDEVYVADIELVLAKDKHERPDWLSSTATYDAIVFGDVLEHLKDPWAVLRALSDYLADDGVVLACIPNVGHWTIIESLLRGQFQYTDAGLLDRTHLRFFTAATMLESFRAAALVPTKIRAREFVVDAAGFERFAGAMQAWIAASGEQEELVK
;
A
#
# COMPACT_ATOMS: atom_id res chain seq x y z
N MET A 1 13.42 16.29 -5.41
CA MET A 1 13.85 15.41 -6.53
C MET A 1 12.76 14.35 -6.74
N PRO A 2 12.35 14.06 -7.99
CA PRO A 2 11.25 13.12 -8.30
C PRO A 2 11.61 11.68 -7.89
N MET A 3 10.62 10.91 -7.41
CA MET A 3 10.82 9.51 -6.97
C MET A 3 11.44 8.61 -8.05
N ALA A 4 11.09 8.86 -9.33
CA ALA A 4 11.60 8.13 -10.49
C ALA A 4 13.14 8.05 -10.55
N ARG A 5 13.86 9.03 -9.99
CA ARG A 5 15.32 9.12 -10.11
C ARG A 5 16.08 8.20 -9.13
N PHE A 6 15.39 7.61 -8.15
CA PHE A 6 15.99 6.77 -7.12
C PHE A 6 15.56 5.30 -7.17
N MET A 7 14.68 4.91 -8.10
CA MET A 7 14.31 3.50 -8.26
C MET A 7 15.40 2.77 -9.07
N PRO A 8 16.04 1.72 -8.52
CA PRO A 8 16.96 0.87 -9.30
C PRO A 8 16.21 0.15 -10.43
N GLN A 9 16.92 -0.43 -11.39
CA GLN A 9 16.31 -1.31 -12.40
C GLN A 9 15.69 -2.52 -11.69
N LEU A 10 14.36 -2.50 -11.54
CA LEU A 10 13.58 -3.57 -10.91
C LEU A 10 13.23 -4.64 -11.97
N PRO A 11 13.23 -5.94 -11.61
CA PRO A 11 12.90 -7.00 -12.56
C PRO A 11 11.42 -6.94 -12.99
N ASP A 12 11.09 -7.30 -14.23
CA ASP A 12 9.74 -7.20 -14.84
C ASP A 12 8.61 -7.75 -13.97
N ARG A 13 8.87 -8.82 -13.21
CA ARG A 13 7.89 -9.45 -12.31
C ARG A 13 7.49 -8.58 -11.12
N TYR A 14 8.29 -7.58 -10.77
CA TYR A 14 8.00 -6.67 -9.66
C TYR A 14 6.67 -5.93 -9.90
N PHE A 15 6.44 -5.48 -11.13
CA PHE A 15 5.28 -4.67 -11.50
C PHE A 15 4.06 -5.47 -11.98
N ALA A 16 4.19 -6.79 -12.16
CA ALA A 16 3.17 -7.62 -12.81
C ALA A 16 2.38 -8.53 -11.83
N ASN A 17 2.54 -8.33 -10.52
CA ASN A 17 1.90 -9.18 -9.51
C ASN A 17 0.48 -8.71 -9.20
N VAL A 18 -0.46 -9.67 -9.13
CA VAL A 18 -1.80 -9.41 -8.60
C VAL A 18 -1.79 -9.68 -7.10
N ASN A 19 -2.13 -8.68 -6.29
CA ASN A 19 -2.43 -8.89 -4.89
C ASN A 19 -3.88 -9.43 -4.76
N PRO A 20 -4.07 -10.72 -4.44
CA PRO A 20 -5.41 -11.33 -4.41
C PRO A 20 -6.27 -10.77 -3.27
N ASP A 21 -5.65 -10.33 -2.17
CA ASP A 21 -6.36 -9.76 -1.03
C ASP A 21 -6.95 -8.39 -1.36
N LEU A 22 -6.19 -7.54 -2.07
CA LEU A 22 -6.70 -6.29 -2.61
C LEU A 22 -7.78 -6.55 -3.66
N LEU A 23 -7.54 -7.46 -4.61
CA LEU A 23 -8.51 -7.80 -5.65
C LEU A 23 -9.86 -8.22 -5.06
N ALA A 24 -9.85 -9.02 -3.99
CA ALA A 24 -11.05 -9.49 -3.31
C ALA A 24 -11.71 -8.42 -2.41
N ALA A 25 -10.99 -7.35 -2.06
CA ALA A 25 -11.48 -6.28 -1.21
C ALA A 25 -12.10 -5.11 -1.99
N ILE A 26 -11.81 -4.97 -3.29
CA ILE A 26 -12.45 -3.97 -4.15
C ILE A 26 -13.97 -4.22 -4.17
N PRO A 27 -14.81 -3.19 -3.96
CA PRO A 27 -16.26 -3.32 -4.05
C PRO A 27 -16.67 -3.94 -5.40
N PHE A 28 -17.48 -4.99 -5.35
CA PHE A 28 -17.92 -5.73 -6.54
C PHE A 28 -18.66 -4.84 -7.56
N ASN A 29 -19.32 -3.79 -7.07
CA ASN A 29 -20.08 -2.83 -7.86
C ASN A 29 -19.29 -1.53 -8.15
N ALA A 30 -17.98 -1.48 -7.90
CA ALA A 30 -17.17 -0.31 -8.24
C ALA A 30 -17.27 -0.02 -9.74
N GLY A 31 -17.75 1.18 -10.07
CA GLY A 31 -17.86 1.70 -11.43
C GLY A 31 -16.63 2.51 -11.83
N LYS A 32 -15.92 3.14 -10.88
CA LYS A 32 -14.67 3.85 -11.13
C LYS A 32 -13.63 3.61 -10.03
N VAL A 33 -12.43 3.17 -10.41
CA VAL A 33 -11.32 2.88 -9.50
C VAL A 33 -10.09 3.70 -9.88
N LEU A 34 -9.42 4.29 -8.88
CA LEU A 34 -8.09 4.89 -9.01
C LEU A 34 -7.07 3.96 -8.36
N GLU A 35 -6.02 3.61 -9.09
CA GLU A 35 -4.88 2.84 -8.57
C GLU A 35 -3.63 3.72 -8.63
N ILE A 36 -3.07 4.03 -7.46
CA ILE A 36 -1.75 4.68 -7.36
C ILE A 36 -0.69 3.59 -7.28
N GLY A 37 0.37 3.71 -8.07
CA GLY A 37 1.37 2.66 -8.26
C GLY A 37 0.81 1.48 -9.05
N ALA A 38 0.19 1.77 -10.20
CA ALA A 38 -0.50 0.74 -10.99
C ALA A 38 0.45 -0.32 -11.60
N GLY A 39 1.77 -0.08 -11.57
CA GLY A 39 2.76 -0.98 -12.14
C GLY A 39 2.44 -1.30 -13.59
N ALA A 40 2.45 -2.59 -13.93
CA ALA A 40 2.11 -3.08 -15.25
C ALA A 40 0.59 -3.27 -15.46
N GLY A 41 -0.25 -2.81 -14.53
CA GLY A 41 -1.72 -2.85 -14.63
C GLY A 41 -2.36 -4.20 -14.30
N ALA A 42 -1.62 -5.11 -13.64
CA ALA A 42 -2.08 -6.48 -13.40
C ALA A 42 -3.34 -6.55 -12.52
N LEU A 43 -3.42 -5.75 -11.46
CA LEU A 43 -4.58 -5.72 -10.55
C LEU A 43 -5.83 -5.22 -11.27
N GLY A 44 -5.75 -4.06 -11.93
CA GLY A 44 -6.84 -3.51 -12.70
C GLY A 44 -7.32 -4.43 -13.82
N ALA A 45 -6.40 -5.03 -14.57
CA ALA A 45 -6.74 -6.02 -15.58
C ALA A 45 -7.49 -7.22 -14.98
N ALA A 46 -7.06 -7.69 -13.79
CA ALA A 46 -7.72 -8.79 -13.10
C ALA A 46 -9.13 -8.46 -12.63
N PHE A 47 -9.34 -7.24 -12.12
CA PHE A 47 -10.66 -6.77 -11.72
C PHE A 47 -11.59 -6.60 -12.94
N LYS A 48 -11.13 -5.90 -13.99
CA LYS A 48 -11.91 -5.64 -15.21
C LYS A 48 -12.34 -6.90 -15.95
N ARG A 49 -11.55 -7.99 -15.93
CA ARG A 49 -11.99 -9.29 -16.47
C ARG A 49 -13.30 -9.79 -15.85
N ARG A 50 -13.56 -9.43 -14.59
CA ARG A 50 -14.78 -9.80 -13.85
C ARG A 50 -15.82 -8.67 -13.90
N HIS A 51 -15.37 -7.44 -14.13
CA HIS A 51 -16.17 -6.21 -14.12
C HIS A 51 -15.88 -5.32 -15.35
N PRO A 52 -16.28 -5.73 -16.56
CA PRO A 52 -15.87 -5.02 -17.79
C PRO A 52 -16.34 -3.58 -17.91
N ALA A 53 -17.37 -3.19 -17.15
CA ALA A 53 -17.92 -1.84 -17.15
C ALA A 53 -17.22 -0.88 -16.16
N CYS A 54 -16.32 -1.39 -15.31
CA CYS A 54 -15.54 -0.55 -14.40
C CYS A 54 -14.50 0.25 -15.19
N LEU A 55 -14.49 1.56 -14.98
CA LEU A 55 -13.42 2.45 -15.43
C LEU A 55 -12.25 2.38 -14.45
N TRP A 56 -11.07 2.03 -14.94
CA TRP A 56 -9.87 1.90 -14.15
C TRP A 56 -8.82 2.93 -14.57
N VAL A 57 -8.48 3.81 -13.63
CA VAL A 57 -7.46 4.85 -13.80
C VAL A 57 -6.21 4.45 -13.05
N GLY A 58 -5.11 4.23 -13.76
CA GLY A 58 -3.80 3.91 -13.18
C GLY A 58 -2.86 5.12 -13.17
N VAL A 59 -2.16 5.34 -12.06
CA VAL A 59 -1.07 6.32 -11.97
C VAL A 59 0.21 5.57 -11.64
N GLU A 60 1.21 5.67 -12.50
CA GLU A 60 2.47 4.95 -12.36
C GLU A 60 3.64 5.91 -12.62
N VAL A 61 4.69 5.85 -11.80
CA VAL A 61 5.84 6.75 -11.91
C VAL A 61 6.87 6.24 -12.93
N VAL A 62 6.90 4.92 -13.16
CA VAL A 62 7.80 4.25 -14.10
C VAL A 62 7.15 4.14 -15.49
N SER A 63 7.68 4.89 -16.46
CA SER A 63 7.11 4.98 -17.81
C SER A 63 6.96 3.63 -18.51
N GLU A 64 7.95 2.74 -18.39
CA GLU A 64 7.92 1.40 -19.02
C GLU A 64 6.78 0.52 -18.47
N ALA A 65 6.57 0.53 -17.14
CA ALA A 65 5.47 -0.21 -16.53
C ALA A 65 4.11 0.38 -16.95
N ALA A 66 4.02 1.72 -16.98
CA ALA A 66 2.83 2.44 -17.43
C ALA A 66 2.48 2.16 -18.90
N GLU A 67 3.47 2.03 -19.78
CA GLU A 67 3.27 1.63 -21.18
C GLU A 67 2.60 0.26 -21.26
N HIS A 68 3.04 -0.72 -20.46
CA HIS A 68 2.36 -2.02 -20.40
C HIS A 68 0.93 -1.90 -19.87
N ALA A 69 0.75 -1.16 -18.76
CA ALA A 69 -0.57 -0.94 -18.16
C ALA A 69 -1.56 -0.28 -19.12
N SER A 70 -1.08 0.63 -19.99
CA SER A 70 -1.93 1.33 -20.97
C SER A 70 -2.58 0.40 -22.01
N SER A 71 -2.02 -0.80 -22.19
CA SER A 71 -2.62 -1.83 -23.06
C SER A 71 -3.74 -2.63 -22.37
N LEU A 72 -3.91 -2.47 -21.05
CA LEU A 72 -4.82 -3.26 -20.22
C LEU A 72 -5.90 -2.44 -19.50
N LEU A 73 -5.60 -1.19 -19.15
CA LEU A 73 -6.45 -0.30 -18.34
C LEU A 73 -7.17 0.75 -19.22
N ASP A 74 -8.14 1.47 -18.67
CA ASP A 74 -8.88 2.49 -19.45
C ASP A 74 -8.06 3.77 -19.60
N GLU A 75 -7.44 4.20 -18.50
CA GLU A 75 -6.62 5.40 -18.45
C GLU A 75 -5.36 5.11 -17.64
N VAL A 76 -4.20 5.50 -18.16
CA VAL A 76 -2.92 5.38 -17.47
C VAL A 76 -2.14 6.67 -17.58
N TYR A 77 -1.64 7.15 -16.45
CA TYR A 77 -0.88 8.39 -16.33
C TYR A 77 0.51 8.14 -15.78
N VAL A 78 1.53 8.55 -16.54
CA VAL A 78 2.92 8.54 -16.07
C VAL A 78 3.14 9.76 -15.17
N ALA A 79 3.11 9.57 -13.86
CA ALA A 79 3.24 10.69 -12.92
C ALA A 79 3.76 10.27 -11.53
N ASP A 80 4.48 11.19 -10.90
CA ASP A 80 4.77 11.16 -9.45
C ASP A 80 3.59 11.80 -8.72
N ILE A 81 2.85 11.01 -7.94
CA ILE A 81 1.63 11.45 -7.26
C ILE A 81 1.89 12.60 -6.29
N GLU A 82 3.06 12.66 -5.64
CA GLU A 82 3.39 13.76 -4.72
C GLU A 82 3.53 15.07 -5.48
N LEU A 83 4.13 15.04 -6.68
CA LEU A 83 4.27 16.22 -7.54
C LEU A 83 2.94 16.68 -8.13
N VAL A 84 2.05 15.74 -8.47
CA VAL A 84 0.69 16.06 -8.92
C VAL A 84 -0.09 16.77 -7.82
N LEU A 85 -0.04 16.23 -6.59
CA LEU A 85 -0.79 16.77 -5.46
C LEU A 85 -0.19 18.06 -4.87
N ALA A 86 1.10 18.32 -5.11
CA ALA A 86 1.74 19.58 -4.74
C ALA A 86 1.24 20.79 -5.56
N LYS A 87 0.59 20.55 -6.71
CA LYS A 87 -0.05 21.60 -7.51
C LYS A 87 -1.35 22.07 -6.88
N ASP A 88 -1.70 23.33 -7.15
CA ASP A 88 -3.02 23.88 -6.83
C ASP A 88 -4.12 23.01 -7.43
N LYS A 89 -5.25 22.87 -6.73
CA LYS A 89 -6.36 21.97 -7.14
C LYS A 89 -6.86 22.24 -8.57
N HIS A 90 -6.79 23.49 -9.03
CA HIS A 90 -7.20 23.91 -10.39
C HIS A 90 -6.19 23.54 -11.49
N GLU A 91 -4.95 23.23 -11.13
CA GLU A 91 -3.88 22.83 -12.06
C GLU A 91 -3.64 21.31 -12.07
N ARG A 92 -4.41 20.57 -11.27
CA ARG A 92 -4.36 19.11 -11.26
C ARG A 92 -5.01 18.56 -12.53
N PRO A 93 -4.58 17.38 -12.99
CA PRO A 93 -5.20 16.71 -14.12
C PRO A 93 -6.71 16.45 -13.91
N ASP A 94 -7.46 16.28 -15.00
CA ASP A 94 -8.92 16.10 -14.96
C ASP A 94 -9.37 14.89 -14.13
N TRP A 95 -8.54 13.86 -14.03
CA TRP A 95 -8.78 12.69 -13.17
C TRP A 95 -8.72 13.02 -11.66
N LEU A 96 -8.19 14.19 -11.28
CA LEU A 96 -8.25 14.80 -9.94
C LEU A 96 -9.01 16.13 -9.96
N SER A 97 -10.08 16.22 -10.75
CA SER A 97 -11.01 17.35 -10.72
C SER A 97 -12.03 17.21 -9.58
N SER A 98 -12.68 18.31 -9.18
CA SER A 98 -13.73 18.29 -8.13
C SER A 98 -14.97 17.48 -8.51
N THR A 99 -15.12 17.12 -9.78
CA THR A 99 -16.18 16.25 -10.30
C THR A 99 -15.74 14.79 -10.41
N ALA A 100 -14.45 14.51 -10.21
CA ALA A 100 -13.94 13.15 -10.20
C ALA A 100 -14.17 12.54 -8.82
N THR A 101 -15.07 11.56 -8.76
CA THR A 101 -15.28 10.71 -7.58
C THR A 101 -14.94 9.27 -7.92
N TYR A 102 -14.30 8.57 -6.99
CA TYR A 102 -13.89 7.17 -7.13
C TYR A 102 -14.61 6.29 -6.11
N ASP A 103 -15.12 5.16 -6.57
CA ASP A 103 -15.73 4.14 -5.69
C ASP A 103 -14.65 3.39 -4.91
N ALA A 104 -13.43 3.31 -5.47
CA ALA A 104 -12.26 2.85 -4.74
C ALA A 104 -10.99 3.59 -5.14
N ILE A 105 -10.14 3.86 -4.15
CA ILE A 105 -8.75 4.30 -4.36
C ILE A 105 -7.83 3.22 -3.77
N VAL A 106 -6.90 2.71 -4.57
CA VAL A 106 -6.04 1.57 -4.24
C VAL A 106 -4.58 2.00 -4.13
N PHE A 107 -3.92 1.58 -3.04
CA PHE A 107 -2.49 1.69 -2.80
C PHE A 107 -1.90 0.30 -2.57
N GLY A 108 -1.47 -0.37 -3.63
CA GLY A 108 -0.84 -1.69 -3.53
C GLY A 108 0.66 -1.57 -3.33
N ASP A 109 1.14 -1.64 -2.08
CA ASP A 109 2.56 -1.58 -1.75
C ASP A 109 3.19 -0.24 -2.25
N VAL A 110 2.59 0.88 -1.82
CA VAL A 110 2.95 2.25 -2.28
C VAL A 110 3.27 3.21 -1.15
N LEU A 111 2.48 3.23 -0.08
CA LEU A 111 2.55 4.29 0.95
C LEU A 111 3.91 4.31 1.66
N GLU A 112 4.56 3.16 1.78
CA GLU A 112 5.91 2.97 2.31
C GLU A 112 7.01 3.57 1.43
N HIS A 113 6.77 3.75 0.14
CA HIS A 113 7.72 4.34 -0.82
C HIS A 113 7.61 5.86 -0.89
N LEU A 114 6.49 6.45 -0.46
CA LEU A 114 6.25 7.90 -0.55
C LEU A 114 7.06 8.70 0.48
N LYS A 115 7.37 9.98 0.17
CA LYS A 115 8.01 10.87 1.14
C LYS A 115 7.00 11.35 2.18
N ASP A 116 5.80 11.73 1.77
CA ASP A 116 4.71 12.13 2.66
C ASP A 116 3.41 11.38 2.32
N PRO A 117 3.33 10.09 2.71
CA PRO A 117 2.13 9.29 2.45
C PRO A 117 0.88 9.84 3.14
N TRP A 118 1.04 10.55 4.26
CA TRP A 118 -0.07 11.14 4.99
C TRP A 118 -0.73 12.28 4.23
N ALA A 119 0.08 13.14 3.60
CA ALA A 119 -0.44 14.20 2.73
C ALA A 119 -1.11 13.64 1.49
N VAL A 120 -0.53 12.60 0.88
CA VAL A 120 -1.13 11.91 -0.28
C VAL A 120 -2.47 11.28 0.08
N LEU A 121 -2.53 10.52 1.19
CA LEU A 121 -3.76 9.88 1.65
C LEU A 121 -4.88 10.90 1.93
N ARG A 122 -4.56 11.99 2.63
CA ARG A 122 -5.50 13.11 2.88
C ARG A 122 -5.99 13.77 1.60
N ALA A 123 -5.09 14.04 0.67
CA ALA A 123 -5.45 14.76 -0.54
C ALA A 123 -6.26 13.88 -1.50
N LEU A 124 -6.03 12.56 -1.51
CA LEU A 124 -6.77 11.63 -2.36
C LEU A 124 -8.13 11.24 -1.78
N SER A 125 -8.32 11.28 -0.46
CA SER A 125 -9.65 11.04 0.14
C SER A 125 -10.69 12.10 -0.24
N ASP A 126 -10.27 13.32 -0.62
CA ASP A 126 -11.16 14.35 -1.18
C ASP A 126 -11.84 13.95 -2.50
N TYR A 127 -11.32 12.92 -3.20
CA TYR A 127 -11.83 12.43 -4.49
C TYR A 127 -12.58 11.11 -4.34
N LEU A 128 -12.86 10.67 -3.11
CA LEU A 128 -13.66 9.48 -2.86
C LEU A 128 -15.14 9.80 -3.08
N ALA A 129 -15.90 8.85 -3.62
CA ALA A 129 -17.36 8.91 -3.56
C ALA A 129 -17.84 8.80 -2.10
N ASP A 130 -19.07 9.24 -1.82
CA ASP A 130 -19.64 9.22 -0.45
C ASP A 130 -19.58 7.83 0.21
N ASP A 131 -19.84 6.77 -0.57
CA ASP A 131 -19.75 5.36 -0.15
C ASP A 131 -18.46 4.67 -0.65
N GLY A 132 -17.49 5.45 -1.12
CA GLY A 132 -16.25 4.92 -1.68
C GLY A 132 -15.29 4.41 -0.59
N VAL A 133 -14.30 3.61 -1.00
CA VAL A 133 -13.34 3.00 -0.08
C VAL A 133 -11.90 3.25 -0.47
N VAL A 134 -11.02 3.39 0.52
CA VAL A 134 -9.58 3.33 0.29
C VAL A 134 -9.08 1.93 0.68
N LEU A 135 -8.33 1.32 -0.22
CA LEU A 135 -7.72 0.00 -0.04
C LEU A 135 -6.20 0.17 -0.06
N ALA A 136 -5.51 -0.39 0.93
CA ALA A 136 -4.06 -0.33 0.95
C ALA A 136 -3.45 -1.65 1.44
N CYS A 137 -2.38 -2.09 0.78
CA CYS A 137 -1.50 -3.16 1.25
C CYS A 137 -0.18 -2.51 1.67
N ILE A 138 0.24 -2.74 2.91
CA ILE A 138 1.32 -1.97 3.53
C ILE A 138 2.19 -2.89 4.40
N PRO A 139 3.52 -2.85 4.24
CA PRO A 139 4.44 -3.59 5.09
C PRO A 139 4.33 -3.22 6.57
N ASN A 140 4.29 -4.24 7.43
CA ASN A 140 4.28 -4.07 8.88
C ASN A 140 5.69 -4.22 9.46
N VAL A 141 6.31 -3.12 9.89
CA VAL A 141 7.64 -3.12 10.55
C VAL A 141 7.63 -3.86 11.90
N GLY A 142 6.45 -4.04 12.49
CA GLY A 142 6.25 -4.87 13.68
C GLY A 142 6.25 -6.37 13.41
N HIS A 143 6.50 -6.81 12.18
CA HIS A 143 6.59 -8.24 11.86
C HIS A 143 7.73 -8.91 12.64
N TRP A 144 7.49 -10.12 13.14
CA TRP A 144 8.41 -10.81 14.06
C TRP A 144 9.82 -10.98 13.49
N THR A 145 9.97 -11.19 12.17
CA THR A 145 11.29 -11.32 11.55
C THR A 145 12.12 -10.04 11.68
N ILE A 146 11.49 -8.86 11.58
CA ILE A 146 12.18 -7.58 11.77
C ILE A 146 12.55 -7.41 13.25
N ILE A 147 11.63 -7.72 14.16
CA ILE A 147 11.89 -7.64 15.60
C ILE A 147 13.04 -8.56 16.00
N GLU A 148 13.05 -9.80 15.51
CA GLU A 148 14.16 -10.74 15.73
C GLU A 148 15.49 -10.18 15.19
N SER A 149 15.51 -9.66 13.96
CA SER A 149 16.71 -9.03 13.39
C SER A 149 17.20 -7.86 14.24
N LEU A 150 16.30 -6.98 14.70
CA LEU A 150 16.63 -5.83 15.54
C LEU A 150 17.23 -6.26 16.88
N LEU A 151 16.69 -7.31 17.52
CA LEU A 151 17.25 -7.87 18.76
C LEU A 151 18.67 -8.43 18.56
N ARG A 152 19.01 -8.84 17.33
CA ARG A 152 20.36 -9.26 16.93
C ARG A 152 21.25 -8.09 16.48
N GLY A 153 20.77 -6.84 16.57
CA GLY A 153 21.48 -5.65 16.11
C GLY A 153 21.54 -5.51 14.58
N GLN A 154 20.57 -6.08 13.86
CA GLN A 154 20.52 -6.11 12.41
C GLN A 154 19.33 -5.31 11.87
N PHE A 155 19.60 -4.46 10.88
CA PHE A 155 18.57 -3.76 10.10
C PHE A 155 19.05 -3.65 8.65
N GLN A 156 19.01 -4.78 7.94
CA GLN A 156 19.62 -4.94 6.62
C GLN A 156 18.55 -4.75 5.54
N TYR A 157 18.75 -3.74 4.69
CA TYR A 157 17.89 -3.51 3.55
C TYR A 157 18.07 -4.61 2.49
N THR A 158 16.97 -5.00 1.85
CA THR A 158 16.92 -6.03 0.80
C THR A 158 16.48 -5.44 -0.54
N ASP A 159 16.54 -6.23 -1.61
CA ASP A 159 16.04 -5.82 -2.94
C ASP A 159 14.50 -5.93 -3.06
N ALA A 160 13.84 -6.60 -2.11
CA ALA A 160 12.40 -6.74 -2.00
C ALA A 160 12.00 -7.19 -0.59
N GLY A 161 10.72 -7.04 -0.23
CA GLY A 161 10.15 -7.49 1.04
C GLY A 161 10.02 -6.39 2.09
N LEU A 162 9.87 -6.75 3.37
CA LEU A 162 9.52 -5.78 4.41
C LEU A 162 10.57 -4.67 4.63
N LEU A 163 11.85 -4.96 4.35
CA LEU A 163 12.96 -4.01 4.40
C LEU A 163 13.52 -3.72 3.00
N ASP A 164 12.66 -3.69 1.97
CA ASP A 164 13.03 -3.21 0.64
C ASP A 164 13.74 -1.84 0.77
N ARG A 165 14.91 -1.71 0.13
CA ARG A 165 15.74 -0.50 0.18
C ARG A 165 15.07 0.75 -0.36
N THR A 166 13.96 0.60 -1.09
CA THR A 166 13.18 1.72 -1.63
C THR A 166 12.11 2.20 -0.65
N HIS A 167 11.88 1.53 0.48
CA HIS A 167 10.98 2.01 1.53
C HIS A 167 11.57 3.23 2.24
N LEU A 168 10.81 4.32 2.27
CA LEU A 168 11.11 5.56 2.99
C LEU A 168 10.37 5.65 4.32
N ARG A 169 9.30 4.88 4.49
CA ARG A 169 8.40 4.94 5.64
C ARG A 169 8.13 3.53 6.15
N PHE A 170 8.05 3.39 7.46
CA PHE A 170 7.82 2.13 8.16
C PHE A 170 6.63 2.28 9.07
N PHE A 171 5.69 1.35 8.97
CA PHE A 171 4.43 1.42 9.70
C PHE A 171 4.21 0.18 10.55
N THR A 172 3.60 0.37 11.71
CA THR A 172 2.93 -0.71 12.43
C THR A 172 1.45 -0.71 12.05
N ALA A 173 0.72 -1.77 12.39
CA ALA A 173 -0.72 -1.76 12.22
C ALA A 173 -1.39 -0.57 12.94
N ALA A 174 -0.95 -0.23 14.15
CA ALA A 174 -1.52 0.88 14.93
C ALA A 174 -1.26 2.25 14.26
N THR A 175 0.00 2.53 13.92
CA THR A 175 0.37 3.82 13.30
C THR A 175 -0.20 3.96 11.89
N MET A 176 -0.48 2.83 11.21
CA MET A 176 -1.24 2.87 9.98
C MET A 176 -2.68 3.33 10.19
N LEU A 177 -3.40 2.75 11.15
CA LEU A 177 -4.79 3.13 11.42
C LEU A 177 -4.91 4.60 11.85
N GLU A 178 -3.95 5.10 12.63
CA GLU A 178 -3.86 6.51 12.96
C GLU A 178 -3.73 7.38 11.70
N SER A 179 -2.91 6.96 10.74
CA SER A 179 -2.72 7.65 9.46
C SER A 179 -4.03 7.76 8.68
N PHE A 180 -4.82 6.68 8.61
CA PHE A 180 -6.14 6.68 7.96
C PHE A 180 -7.15 7.56 8.68
N ARG A 181 -7.22 7.50 10.02
CA ARG A 181 -8.10 8.36 10.81
C ARG A 181 -7.77 9.84 10.65
N ALA A 182 -6.48 10.18 10.59
CA ALA A 182 -6.01 11.54 10.33
C ALA A 182 -6.36 12.03 8.90
N ALA A 183 -6.74 11.12 8.00
CA ALA A 183 -7.29 11.44 6.68
C ALA A 183 -8.83 11.46 6.65
N ALA A 184 -9.47 11.52 7.82
CA ALA A 184 -10.93 11.46 7.98
C ALA A 184 -11.56 10.17 7.45
N LEU A 185 -10.77 9.11 7.28
CA LEU A 185 -11.24 7.78 6.89
C LEU A 185 -11.52 6.94 8.14
N VAL A 186 -12.56 6.12 8.10
CA VAL A 186 -12.89 5.18 9.16
C VAL A 186 -12.42 3.78 8.75
N PRO A 187 -11.43 3.17 9.43
CA PRO A 187 -11.02 1.81 9.12
C PRO A 187 -12.15 0.82 9.38
N THR A 188 -12.61 0.13 8.34
CA THR A 188 -13.71 -0.84 8.42
C THR A 188 -13.23 -2.29 8.46
N LYS A 189 -12.02 -2.55 7.94
CA LYS A 189 -11.47 -3.90 7.81
C LYS A 189 -9.95 -3.87 7.80
N ILE A 190 -9.34 -4.79 8.52
CA ILE A 190 -7.89 -4.98 8.57
C ILE A 190 -7.64 -6.48 8.46
N ARG A 191 -6.68 -6.87 7.62
CA ARG A 191 -6.25 -8.25 7.47
C ARG A 191 -4.73 -8.31 7.38
N ALA A 192 -4.13 -9.21 8.15
CA ALA A 192 -2.74 -9.56 7.94
C ALA A 192 -2.63 -10.38 6.65
N ARG A 193 -1.65 -10.06 5.81
CA ARG A 193 -1.29 -10.87 4.65
C ARG A 193 -0.23 -11.87 5.06
N GLU A 194 -0.58 -13.15 5.00
CA GLU A 194 0.34 -14.23 5.35
C GLU A 194 1.11 -14.67 4.10
N PHE A 195 2.42 -14.44 4.10
CA PHE A 195 3.34 -15.04 3.14
C PHE A 195 4.05 -16.20 3.83
N VAL A 196 4.15 -17.35 3.14
CA VAL A 196 4.89 -18.57 3.51
C VAL A 196 5.47 -18.52 4.93
N VAL A 197 4.72 -19.05 5.89
CA VAL A 197 5.05 -18.94 7.31
C VAL A 197 6.22 -19.88 7.63
N ASP A 198 7.38 -19.35 8.02
CA ASP A 198 8.36 -20.12 8.79
C ASP A 198 7.77 -20.36 10.19
N ALA A 199 6.84 -21.31 10.28
CA ALA A 199 6.11 -21.61 11.51
C ALA A 199 7.08 -21.99 12.62
N ALA A 200 8.12 -22.77 12.30
CA ALA A 200 9.14 -23.13 13.26
C ALA A 200 9.94 -21.91 13.76
N GLY A 201 10.26 -20.96 12.87
CA GLY A 201 10.90 -19.68 13.23
C GLY A 201 10.01 -18.83 14.12
N PHE A 202 8.73 -18.70 13.76
CA PHE A 202 7.77 -17.97 14.58
C PHE A 202 7.63 -18.58 15.97
N GLU A 203 7.49 -19.90 16.09
CA GLU A 203 7.40 -20.58 17.40
C GLU A 203 8.65 -20.36 18.26
N ARG A 204 9.86 -20.39 17.65
CA ARG A 204 11.11 -20.07 18.37
C ARG A 204 11.12 -18.63 18.88
N PHE A 205 10.73 -17.68 18.02
CA PHE A 205 10.65 -16.28 18.39
C PHE A 205 9.62 -16.04 19.51
N ALA A 206 8.42 -16.60 19.37
CA ALA A 206 7.35 -16.47 20.35
C ALA A 206 7.76 -17.03 21.72
N GLY A 207 8.39 -18.22 21.74
CA GLY A 207 8.91 -18.80 22.98
C GLY A 207 9.99 -17.95 23.66
N ALA A 208 10.91 -17.36 22.88
CA ALA A 208 11.92 -16.45 23.41
C ALA A 208 11.30 -15.17 24.00
N MET A 209 10.30 -14.59 23.32
CA MET A 209 9.59 -13.41 23.81
C MET A 209 8.81 -13.69 25.10
N GLN A 210 8.13 -14.83 25.21
CA GLN A 210 7.43 -15.23 26.43
C GLN A 210 8.39 -15.39 27.62
N ALA A 211 9.54 -16.02 27.39
CA ALA A 211 10.57 -16.15 28.43
C ALA A 211 11.12 -14.79 28.87
N TRP A 212 11.31 -13.86 27.93
CA TRP A 212 11.75 -12.50 28.22
C TRP A 212 10.71 -11.72 29.04
N ILE A 213 9.43 -11.75 28.66
CA ILE A 213 8.33 -11.11 29.42
C ILE A 213 8.22 -11.68 30.84
N ALA A 214 8.31 -13.01 30.99
CA ALA A 214 8.30 -13.64 32.31
C ALA A 214 9.48 -13.21 33.19
N ALA A 215 10.64 -12.93 32.59
CA ALA A 215 11.84 -12.47 33.28
C ALA A 215 11.85 -10.94 33.55
N SER A 216 11.13 -10.13 32.76
CA SER A 216 11.10 -8.67 32.89
C SER A 216 10.15 -8.15 33.98
N GLY A 217 9.30 -9.01 34.55
CA GLY A 217 8.48 -8.68 35.72
C GLY A 217 7.22 -7.85 35.44
N GLU A 218 6.86 -7.62 34.18
CA GLU A 218 5.57 -7.02 33.79
C GLU A 218 4.48 -8.10 33.81
N GLN A 219 3.97 -8.42 35.01
CA GLN A 219 2.67 -9.06 35.16
C GLN A 219 1.59 -7.99 35.06
N GLU A 220 1.01 -7.78 33.88
CA GLU A 220 -0.36 -7.27 33.86
C GLU A 220 -1.25 -8.38 34.42
N GLU A 221 -1.81 -8.14 35.61
CA GLU A 221 -2.92 -8.92 36.14
C GLU A 221 -4.04 -8.90 35.10
N LEU A 222 -4.19 -10.02 34.37
CA LEU A 222 -5.43 -10.37 33.71
C LEU A 222 -6.51 -10.53 34.79
N VAL A 223 -7.15 -9.42 35.14
CA VAL A 223 -8.42 -9.44 35.88
C VAL A 223 -9.43 -10.18 34.99
N LYS A 224 -9.96 -11.26 35.55
CA LYS A 224 -10.89 -12.21 34.95
C LYS A 224 -12.13 -11.58 34.33
#